data_AF-A0AAN5DE77-F1
#
_entry.id   AF-A0AAN5DE77-F1
#
_cell.length_a   1.000
_cell.length_b   1.000
_cell.length_c   1.000
_cell.angle_alpha   90.00
_cell.angle_beta   90.00
_cell.angle_gamma   90.00
#
_symmetry.space_group_name_H-M   'P 1'
#
loop_
_entity.id
_entity.type
_entity.pdbx_description
1 polymer ?
#
loop_
_entity_poly.entity_id
_entity_poly.type
_entity_poly.pdbx_seq_one_letter_code
_entity_poly.pdbx_strand_id
1 'polypeptide(L)'
;SQSTQPLSAMLRFIILFYLLPLVSSLCPTNFSLVRNGECYRQVQAQLNTYAPTAPANIASTCHSMGALPVIIRNQDDHDYWLSVARNDNAVENVAGYILLGLQCNDESSQWEWTDGSPSHSSPQAMIRI
;
A
#
# COMPACT_ATOMS: atom_id res chain seq x y z
N SER A 1 -6.86 -0.11 62.02
CA SER A 1 -6.68 -0.71 60.68
C SER A 1 -7.19 0.27 59.64
N GLN A 2 -6.33 1.11 59.07
CA GLN A 2 -6.65 1.88 57.86
C GLN A 2 -5.39 1.92 56.99
N SER A 3 -5.48 1.25 55.84
CA SER A 3 -4.41 1.11 54.85
C SER A 3 -4.48 2.29 53.89
N THR A 4 -3.50 3.19 53.98
CA THR A 4 -3.28 4.27 53.01
C THR A 4 -2.55 3.68 51.79
N GLN A 5 -3.30 3.35 50.75
CA GLN A 5 -2.72 2.99 49.44
C GLN A 5 -2.24 4.25 48.70
N PRO A 6 -1.11 4.20 47.96
CA PRO A 6 -0.50 5.38 47.37
C PRO A 6 -1.28 5.83 46.13
N LEU A 7 -1.90 7.02 46.22
CA LEU A 7 -2.53 7.78 45.13
C LEU A 7 -1.68 7.89 43.85
N SER A 8 -0.36 7.70 43.96
CA SER A 8 0.60 7.70 42.85
C SER A 8 0.41 6.55 41.85
N ALA A 9 -0.05 5.37 42.30
CA ALA A 9 -0.24 4.23 41.41
C ALA A 9 -1.49 4.38 40.53
N MET A 10 -2.59 4.88 41.09
CA MET A 10 -3.85 5.07 40.36
C MET A 10 -3.76 6.13 39.25
N LEU A 11 -3.01 7.22 39.48
CA LEU A 11 -2.83 8.27 38.46
C LEU A 11 -2.05 7.78 37.23
N ARG A 12 -1.06 6.90 37.44
CA ARG A 12 -0.31 6.27 36.34
C ARG A 12 -1.18 5.35 35.47
N PHE A 13 -2.11 4.61 36.08
CA PHE A 13 -3.04 3.75 35.34
C PHE A 13 -4.06 4.56 34.53
N ILE A 14 -4.52 5.70 35.05
CA ILE A 14 -5.46 6.59 34.33
C ILE A 14 -4.79 7.22 33.10
N ILE A 15 -3.52 7.62 33.19
CA ILE A 15 -2.77 8.17 32.04
C ILE A 15 -2.58 7.10 30.95
N LEU A 16 -2.27 5.85 31.32
CA LEU A 16 -2.17 4.75 30.35
C LEU A 16 -3.50 4.47 29.65
N PHE A 17 -4.62 4.43 30.37
CA PHE A 17 -5.94 4.16 29.78
C PHE A 17 -6.45 5.29 28.88
N TYR A 18 -6.11 6.55 29.14
CA TYR A 18 -6.47 7.70 28.29
C TYR A 18 -5.56 7.88 27.06
N LEU A 19 -4.36 7.28 27.04
CA LEU A 19 -3.48 7.28 25.87
C LEU A 19 -3.71 6.09 24.93
N LEU A 20 -4.36 5.01 25.40
CA LEU A 20 -4.70 3.86 24.56
C LEU A 20 -5.54 4.16 23.29
N PRO A 21 -6.53 5.09 23.30
CA PRO A 21 -7.32 5.38 22.09
C PRO A 21 -6.57 6.21 21.02
N LEU A 22 -5.34 6.67 21.31
CA LEU A 22 -4.48 7.33 20.30
C LEU A 22 -3.73 6.32 19.41
N VAL A 23 -3.83 5.02 19.70
CA VAL A 23 -3.44 3.95 18.76
C VAL A 23 -4.53 3.87 17.69
N SER A 24 -4.59 4.94 16.90
CA SER A 24 -5.35 5.06 15.67
C SER A 24 -4.95 3.90 14.78
N SER A 25 -5.92 3.33 14.04
CA SER A 25 -5.63 2.30 13.04
C SER A 25 -4.42 2.71 12.21
N LEU A 26 -3.42 1.83 12.08
CA LEU A 26 -2.18 2.11 11.35
C LEU A 26 -2.43 2.54 9.89
N CYS A 27 -3.64 2.28 9.37
CA CYS A 27 -4.09 2.66 8.06
C CYS A 27 -5.43 3.41 8.06
N PRO A 28 -5.69 4.22 7.01
CA PRO A 28 -7.01 4.79 6.74
C PRO A 28 -8.09 3.70 6.59
N THR A 29 -9.36 4.09 6.74
CA THR A 29 -10.50 3.18 6.57
C THR A 29 -10.48 2.46 5.22
N ASN A 30 -10.68 1.14 5.23
CA ASN A 30 -10.62 0.22 4.09
C ASN A 30 -9.23 -0.02 3.49
N PHE A 31 -8.16 0.42 4.16
CA PHE A 31 -6.80 0.03 3.83
C PHE A 31 -6.29 -0.98 4.86
N SER A 32 -5.59 -1.99 4.37
CA SER A 32 -4.89 -2.98 5.17
C SER A 32 -3.42 -2.59 5.31
N LEU A 33 -2.88 -2.74 6.51
CA LEU A 33 -1.44 -2.60 6.74
C LEU A 33 -0.70 -3.67 5.94
N VAL A 34 0.29 -3.24 5.18
CA VAL A 34 1.20 -4.11 4.44
C VAL A 34 2.63 -3.89 4.92
N ARG A 35 3.60 -4.43 4.17
CA ARG A 35 5.03 -4.32 4.44
C ARG A 35 5.46 -2.85 4.67
N ASN A 36 6.50 -2.66 5.48
CA ASN A 36 7.16 -1.37 5.72
C ASN A 36 6.26 -0.25 6.30
N GLY A 37 5.13 -0.61 6.89
CA GLY A 37 4.19 0.37 7.44
C GLY A 37 3.33 1.06 6.39
N GLU A 38 3.36 0.58 5.15
CA GLU A 38 2.50 1.08 4.08
C GLU A 38 1.08 0.53 4.20
N CYS A 39 0.14 1.21 3.55
CA CYS A 39 -1.28 0.86 3.58
C CYS A 39 -1.75 0.55 2.16
N TYR A 40 -2.42 -0.59 1.99
CA TYR A 40 -2.88 -1.06 0.69
C TYR A 40 -4.37 -1.32 0.68
N ARG A 41 -5.01 -1.06 -0.45
CA ARG A 41 -6.39 -1.42 -0.72
C ARG A 41 -6.52 -1.92 -2.15
N GLN A 42 -7.08 -3.11 -2.31
CA GLN A 42 -7.58 -3.57 -3.59
C GLN A 42 -8.95 -2.92 -3.87
N VAL A 43 -9.05 -2.21 -4.99
CA VAL A 43 -10.29 -1.52 -5.38
C VAL A 43 -11.24 -2.46 -6.12
N GLN A 44 -10.68 -3.31 -6.97
CA GLN A 44 -11.44 -4.22 -7.82
C GLN A 44 -10.65 -5.51 -8.07
N ALA A 45 -11.32 -6.65 -7.92
CA ALA A 45 -10.83 -7.92 -8.41
C ALA A 45 -11.19 -8.07 -9.90
N GLN A 46 -10.33 -8.70 -10.70
CA GLN A 46 -10.60 -9.06 -12.10
C GLN A 46 -10.94 -7.87 -13.01
N LEU A 47 -10.25 -6.74 -12.85
CA LEU A 47 -10.43 -5.58 -13.73
C LEU A 47 -10.02 -5.93 -15.17
N ASN A 48 -10.97 -5.88 -16.09
CA ASN A 48 -10.72 -5.90 -17.53
C ASN A 48 -10.49 -4.47 -18.02
N THR A 49 -9.25 -4.14 -18.40
CA THR A 49 -8.88 -2.79 -18.84
C THR A 49 -8.01 -2.82 -20.10
N TYR A 50 -8.07 -1.76 -20.89
CA TYR A 50 -7.25 -1.59 -22.08
C TYR A 50 -5.86 -1.10 -21.69
N ALA A 51 -4.82 -1.84 -22.06
CA ALA A 51 -3.45 -1.61 -21.58
C ALA A 51 -2.92 -0.18 -21.79
N PRO A 52 -3.18 0.51 -22.93
CA PRO A 52 -2.73 1.89 -23.11
C PRO A 52 -3.34 2.92 -22.16
N THR A 53 -4.58 2.72 -21.71
CA THR A 53 -5.27 3.68 -20.83
C THR A 53 -5.26 3.24 -19.36
N ALA A 54 -4.95 1.97 -19.09
CA ALA A 54 -4.90 1.40 -17.75
C ALA A 54 -4.01 2.20 -16.77
N PRO A 55 -2.79 2.66 -17.15
CA PRO A 55 -1.92 3.36 -16.21
C PRO A 55 -2.49 4.73 -15.77
N ALA A 56 -3.04 5.50 -16.71
CA ALA A 56 -3.69 6.77 -16.38
C ALA A 56 -4.96 6.56 -15.54
N ASN A 57 -5.75 5.54 -15.87
CA ASN A 57 -6.99 5.22 -15.15
C ASN A 57 -6.72 4.78 -13.71
N ILE A 58 -5.71 3.93 -13.47
CA ILE A 58 -5.36 3.48 -12.12
C ILE A 58 -4.78 4.64 -11.30
N ALA A 59 -3.94 5.49 -11.91
CA ALA A 59 -3.40 6.68 -11.26
C ALA A 59 -4.52 7.63 -10.81
N SER A 60 -5.51 7.89 -11.69
CA SER A 60 -6.68 8.72 -11.36
C SER A 60 -7.52 8.11 -10.24
N THR A 61 -7.78 6.79 -10.31
CA THR A 61 -8.56 6.07 -9.30
C THR A 61 -7.89 6.15 -7.92
N CYS A 62 -6.59 5.87 -7.84
CA CYS A 62 -5.82 5.96 -6.60
C CYS A 62 -5.80 7.39 -6.04
N HIS A 63 -5.57 8.40 -6.89
CA HIS A 63 -5.58 9.81 -6.47
C HIS A 63 -6.92 10.23 -5.87
N SER A 64 -8.05 9.76 -6.42
CA SER A 64 -9.39 10.07 -5.88
C SER A 64 -9.60 9.58 -4.45
N MET A 65 -8.79 8.62 -3.98
CA MET A 65 -8.80 8.08 -2.62
C MET A 65 -7.67 8.64 -1.74
N GLY A 66 -6.89 9.61 -2.23
CA GLY A 66 -5.69 10.10 -1.53
C GLY A 66 -4.56 9.07 -1.45
N ALA A 67 -4.48 8.16 -2.43
CA ALA A 67 -3.48 7.10 -2.50
C ALA A 67 -2.69 7.16 -3.83
N LEU A 68 -1.62 6.37 -3.89
CA LEU A 68 -0.84 6.13 -5.11
C LEU A 68 -1.03 4.67 -5.55
N PRO A 69 -0.92 4.37 -6.86
CA PRO A 69 -0.83 2.98 -7.29
C PRO A 69 0.46 2.32 -6.81
N VAL A 70 0.56 0.99 -6.92
CA VAL A 70 1.71 0.23 -6.41
C VAL A 70 3.02 0.66 -7.06
N ILE A 71 4.01 1.00 -6.25
CA ILE A 71 5.37 1.35 -6.67
C ILE A 71 6.33 0.26 -6.20
N ILE A 72 7.25 -0.17 -7.07
CA ILE A 72 8.27 -1.16 -6.73
C ILE A 72 9.62 -0.43 -6.63
N ARG A 73 10.23 -0.40 -5.44
CA ARG A 73 11.50 0.30 -5.20
C ARG A 73 12.71 -0.61 -5.14
N ASN A 74 12.49 -1.88 -4.84
CA ASN A 74 13.55 -2.86 -4.63
C ASN A 74 13.01 -4.30 -4.83
N GLN A 75 13.89 -5.28 -4.68
CA GLN A 75 13.55 -6.70 -4.83
C GLN A 75 12.52 -7.17 -3.79
N ASP A 76 12.56 -6.67 -2.56
CA ASP A 76 11.62 -7.08 -1.51
C ASP A 76 10.19 -6.60 -1.82
N ASP A 77 10.03 -5.40 -2.38
CA ASP A 77 8.75 -4.90 -2.85
C ASP A 77 8.25 -5.76 -4.02
N HIS A 78 9.14 -6.08 -4.96
CA HIS A 78 8.82 -6.94 -6.09
C HIS A 78 8.32 -8.31 -5.61
N ASP A 79 9.06 -8.98 -4.74
CA ASP A 79 8.73 -10.31 -4.21
C ASP A 79 7.42 -10.28 -3.41
N TYR A 80 7.20 -9.22 -2.61
CA TYR A 80 5.97 -9.03 -1.87
C TYR A 80 4.76 -8.88 -2.82
N TRP A 81 4.81 -7.96 -3.77
CA TRP A 81 3.70 -7.72 -4.69
C TRP A 81 3.47 -8.89 -5.63
N LEU A 82 4.52 -9.62 -6.03
CA LEU A 82 4.39 -10.87 -6.76
C LEU A 82 3.65 -11.94 -5.94
N SER A 83 3.89 -12.02 -4.63
CA SER A 83 3.16 -12.93 -3.76
C SER A 83 1.68 -12.54 -3.63
N VAL A 84 1.38 -11.25 -3.54
CA VAL A 84 -0.01 -10.73 -3.53
C VAL A 84 -0.71 -11.09 -4.84
N ALA A 85 -0.07 -10.82 -5.98
CA ALA A 85 -0.61 -11.10 -7.31
C ALA A 85 -0.93 -12.59 -7.51
N ARG A 86 -0.07 -13.50 -7.01
CA ARG A 86 -0.29 -14.95 -7.08
C ARG A 86 -1.44 -15.44 -6.20
N ASN A 87 -1.62 -14.82 -5.04
CA ASN A 87 -2.70 -15.17 -4.12
C ASN A 87 -4.05 -14.60 -4.61
N ASP A 88 -4.02 -13.48 -5.32
CA ASP A 88 -5.17 -12.94 -6.03
C ASP A 88 -5.51 -13.84 -7.24
N ASN A 89 -6.70 -14.45 -7.23
CA ASN A 89 -7.19 -15.41 -8.23
C ASN A 89 -6.64 -16.85 -8.13
N ALA A 90 -6.31 -17.33 -6.93
CA ALA A 90 -5.99 -18.75 -6.69
C ALA A 90 -7.09 -19.76 -7.11
N VAL A 91 -8.29 -19.30 -7.49
CA VAL A 91 -9.44 -20.12 -7.86
C VAL A 91 -9.30 -20.76 -9.25
N GLU A 92 -8.47 -20.21 -10.15
CA GLU A 92 -8.38 -20.70 -11.54
C GLU A 92 -6.97 -21.17 -11.98
N ASN A 93 -6.01 -21.33 -11.06
CA ASN A 93 -4.59 -21.59 -11.38
C ASN A 93 -3.95 -20.53 -12.31
N VAL A 94 -4.57 -19.36 -12.44
CA VAL A 94 -4.02 -18.21 -13.18
C VAL A 94 -3.53 -17.22 -12.14
N ALA A 95 -2.25 -16.87 -12.17
CA ALA A 95 -1.72 -15.80 -11.34
C ALA A 95 -2.45 -14.49 -11.67
N GLY A 96 -2.93 -13.77 -10.66
CA GLY A 96 -3.47 -12.42 -10.84
C GLY A 96 -2.42 -11.44 -11.32
N TYR A 97 -2.88 -10.26 -11.74
CA TYR A 97 -2.03 -9.15 -12.15
C TYR A 97 -2.20 -7.99 -11.16
N ILE A 98 -1.10 -7.30 -10.86
CA ILE A 98 -1.12 -6.03 -10.12
C ILE A 98 -0.80 -4.90 -11.08
N LEU A 99 -1.63 -3.86 -11.07
CA LEU A 99 -1.38 -2.64 -11.81
C LEU A 99 -0.40 -1.75 -11.04
N LEU A 100 0.71 -1.44 -11.69
CA LEU A 100 1.77 -0.60 -11.15
C LEU A 100 1.54 0.87 -11.47
N GLY A 101 2.03 1.75 -10.61
CA GLY A 101 1.97 3.20 -10.76
C GLY A 101 3.01 3.74 -11.73
N LEU A 102 3.10 3.17 -12.92
CA LEU A 102 3.93 3.66 -14.01
C LEU A 102 3.13 4.62 -14.90
N GLN A 103 3.74 5.71 -15.32
CA GLN A 103 3.18 6.62 -16.31
C GLN A 103 4.20 6.92 -17.39
N CYS A 104 3.76 7.09 -18.63
CA CYS A 104 4.63 7.59 -19.69
C CYS A 104 4.69 9.12 -19.57
N ASN A 105 5.89 9.66 -19.48
CA ASN A 105 6.11 11.09 -19.65
C ASN A 105 6.18 11.39 -21.14
N ASP A 106 5.20 12.13 -21.66
CA ASP A 106 5.08 12.42 -23.09
C ASP A 106 6.23 13.30 -23.62
N GLU A 107 6.84 14.13 -22.77
CA GLU A 107 7.96 15.00 -23.15
C GLU A 107 9.27 14.20 -23.28
N SER A 108 9.53 13.31 -22.31
CA SER A 108 10.76 12.50 -22.29
C SER A 108 10.62 11.17 -23.04
N SER A 109 9.38 10.74 -23.32
CA SER A 109 9.03 9.40 -23.81
C SER A 109 9.56 8.28 -22.91
N GLN A 110 9.70 8.54 -21.61
CA GLN A 110 10.17 7.57 -20.61
C GLN A 110 9.07 7.18 -19.64
N TRP A 111 9.14 5.94 -19.16
CA TRP A 111 8.31 5.50 -18.04
C TRP A 111 8.86 6.07 -16.74
N GLU A 112 7.96 6.67 -15.96
CA GLU A 112 8.23 7.28 -14.66
C GLU A 112 7.26 6.74 -13.63
N TRP A 113 7.68 6.71 -12.37
CA TRP A 113 6.78 6.38 -11.27
C TRP A 113 5.85 7.57 -11.00
N THR A 114 4.59 7.28 -10.72
CA THR A 114 3.54 8.28 -10.41
C THR A 114 3.83 9.10 -9.15
N ASP A 115 4.78 8.66 -8.32
CA ASP A 115 5.27 9.41 -7.15
C ASP A 115 6.47 10.32 -7.44
N GLY A 116 6.87 10.42 -8.72
CA GLY A 116 7.99 11.24 -9.18
C GLY A 116 9.37 10.64 -8.92
N SER A 117 9.46 9.40 -8.42
CA SER A 117 10.74 8.78 -8.16
C SER A 117 11.45 8.29 -9.43
N PRO A 118 12.80 8.24 -9.42
CA PRO A 118 13.57 7.83 -10.60
C PRO A 118 13.23 6.40 -11.03
N SER A 119 12.92 6.23 -12.32
CA SER A 119 12.67 4.91 -12.92
C SER A 119 13.89 4.00 -12.92
N HIS A 120 15.11 4.52 -12.75
CA HIS A 120 16.34 3.72 -12.63
C HIS A 120 16.42 2.91 -11.31
N SER A 121 15.54 3.21 -10.34
CA SER A 121 15.32 2.38 -9.15
C SER A 121 14.29 1.26 -9.39
N SER A 122 13.52 1.35 -10.48
CA SER A 122 12.81 0.20 -11.03
C SER A 122 13.84 -0.68 -11.73
N PRO A 123 13.93 -1.99 -11.45
CA PRO A 123 14.75 -2.86 -12.26
C PRO A 123 14.24 -2.76 -13.70
N GLN A 124 14.99 -2.06 -14.56
CA GLN A 124 14.78 -1.99 -16.01
C GLN A 124 14.95 -3.37 -16.69
N ALA A 125 15.02 -4.46 -15.92
CA ALA A 125 15.04 -5.82 -16.40
C ALA A 125 13.79 -6.54 -15.90
N MET A 126 12.80 -6.64 -16.79
CA MET A 126 11.62 -7.53 -16.69
C MET A 126 10.60 -7.22 -15.60
N ILE A 127 9.65 -6.34 -15.94
CA ILE A 127 8.26 -6.64 -15.60
C ILE A 127 7.78 -7.68 -16.62
N ARG A 128 8.13 -8.95 -16.40
CA ARG A 128 7.31 -10.06 -16.87
C ARG A 128 6.45 -10.46 -15.68
N ILE A 129 5.16 -10.16 -15.77
CA ILE A 129 4.14 -10.80 -14.95
C ILE A 129 3.87 -12.17 -15.58
#